data_AF-A0A972MMI4-F1
#
_entry.id   AF-A0A972MMI4-F1
#
_cell.length_a   1.000
_cell.length_b   1.000
_cell.length_c   1.000
_cell.angle_alpha   90.00
_cell.angle_beta   90.00
_cell.angle_gamma   90.00
#
_symmetry.space_group_name_H-M   'P 1'
#
loop_
_entity.id
_entity.type
_entity.pdbx_description
1 polymer ?
#
loop_
_entity_poly.entity_id
_entity_poly.type
_entity_poly.pdbx_seq_one_letter_code
_entity_poly.pdbx_strand_id
1 'polypeptide(L)'
;MISRNISKMVSSENREADEYEKQLQQESEHRKREMRYVIVKKGDTLGKIAKRVYGNVMAYKKIYRANPDILKRPDKIFIGQKLRVPE
;
A
#
# COMPACT_ATOMS: atom_id res chain seq x y z
N MET A 1 20.71 -24.93 40.18
CA MET A 1 19.41 -25.36 39.60
C MET A 1 18.64 -24.14 39.07
N ILE A 2 19.06 -23.52 37.94
CA ILE A 2 18.35 -22.35 37.36
C ILE A 2 18.15 -22.51 35.84
N SER A 3 18.21 -23.73 35.29
CA SER A 3 18.34 -23.92 33.83
C SER A 3 17.26 -24.78 33.18
N ARG A 4 16.05 -24.87 33.74
CA ARG A 4 14.93 -25.57 33.08
C ARG A 4 13.75 -24.69 32.65
N ASN A 5 13.64 -23.45 33.15
CA ASN A 5 12.57 -22.53 32.76
C ASN A 5 12.94 -21.58 31.61
N ILE A 6 14.22 -21.26 31.41
CA ILE A 6 14.65 -20.34 30.34
C ILE A 6 14.52 -21.01 28.95
N SER A 7 14.82 -22.31 28.83
CA SER A 7 14.75 -23.04 27.56
C SER A 7 13.33 -23.24 27.02
N LYS A 8 12.30 -23.29 27.88
CA LYS A 8 10.89 -23.37 27.45
C LYS A 8 10.35 -21.99 27.05
N MET A 9 10.80 -20.91 27.70
CA MET A 9 10.40 -19.53 27.42
C MET A 9 10.98 -19.03 26.08
N VAL A 10 12.26 -19.32 25.82
CA VAL A 10 12.93 -19.00 24.54
C VAL A 10 12.35 -19.83 23.37
N SER A 11 11.75 -21.00 23.64
CA SER A 11 11.10 -21.83 22.61
C SER A 11 9.66 -21.39 22.28
N SER A 12 8.97 -20.71 23.20
CA SER A 12 7.65 -20.12 22.96
C SER A 12 7.76 -18.73 22.31
N GLU A 13 8.76 -17.93 22.70
CA GLU A 13 9.04 -16.62 22.07
C GLU A 13 9.39 -16.74 20.58
N ASN A 14 10.11 -17.80 20.18
CA ASN A 14 10.42 -18.04 18.77
C ASN A 14 9.17 -18.34 17.91
N ARG A 15 8.12 -18.96 18.47
CA ARG A 15 6.87 -19.23 17.73
C ARG A 15 5.99 -17.99 17.59
N GLU A 16 5.94 -17.15 18.62
CA GLU A 16 5.19 -15.88 18.57
C GLU A 16 5.86 -14.87 17.62
N ALA A 17 7.20 -14.86 17.55
CA ALA A 17 7.94 -14.06 16.57
C ALA A 17 7.66 -14.52 15.12
N ASP A 18 7.70 -15.82 14.86
CA ASP A 18 7.39 -16.39 13.53
C ASP A 18 5.95 -16.09 13.08
N GLU A 19 4.99 -16.15 14.01
CA GLU A 19 3.59 -15.82 13.73
C GLU A 19 3.38 -14.32 13.46
N TYR A 20 4.06 -13.45 14.20
CA TYR A 20 4.04 -11.99 13.99
C TYR A 20 4.63 -11.62 12.62
N GLU A 21 5.78 -12.19 12.26
CA GLU A 21 6.38 -11.99 10.95
C GLU A 21 5.46 -12.46 9.82
N LYS A 22 4.82 -13.62 9.98
CA LYS A 22 3.86 -14.16 9.01
C LYS A 22 2.63 -13.26 8.85
N GLN A 23 2.10 -12.71 9.95
CA GLN A 23 1.00 -11.75 9.91
C GLN A 23 1.39 -10.46 9.20
N LEU A 24 2.58 -9.91 9.49
CA LEU A 24 3.11 -8.73 8.80
C LEU A 24 3.26 -8.97 7.30
N GLN A 25 3.77 -10.14 6.90
CA GLN A 25 3.89 -10.52 5.50
C GLN A 25 2.52 -10.60 4.82
N GLN A 26 1.55 -11.31 5.43
CA GLN A 26 0.20 -11.44 4.89
C GLN A 26 -0.49 -10.08 4.71
N GLU A 27 -0.38 -9.20 5.71
CA GLU A 27 -0.94 -7.84 5.66
C GLU A 27 -0.22 -6.96 4.62
N SER A 28 1.11 -7.09 4.48
CA SER A 28 1.86 -6.37 3.44
C SER A 28 1.44 -6.79 2.03
N GLU A 29 1.26 -8.10 1.81
CA GLU A 29 0.81 -8.66 0.53
C GLU A 29 -0.66 -8.33 0.25
N HIS A 30 -1.50 -8.26 1.28
CA HIS A 30 -2.87 -7.76 1.16
C HIS A 30 -2.87 -6.29 0.71
N ARG A 31 -2.17 -5.40 1.43
CA ARG A 31 -2.07 -3.98 1.05
C ARG A 31 -1.46 -3.77 -0.32
N LYS A 32 -0.53 -4.62 -0.74
CA LYS A 32 0.09 -4.57 -2.07
C LYS A 32 -0.91 -4.96 -3.18
N ARG A 33 -1.79 -5.92 -2.92
CA ARG A 33 -2.88 -6.30 -3.84
C ARG A 33 -3.93 -5.19 -3.98
N GLU A 34 -4.28 -4.55 -2.87
CA GLU A 34 -5.22 -3.41 -2.82
C GLU A 34 -4.65 -2.12 -3.45
N MET A 35 -3.33 -2.04 -3.66
CA MET A 35 -2.68 -0.87 -4.22
C MET A 35 -2.20 -1.09 -5.65
N ARG A 36 -3.01 -0.65 -6.61
CA ARG A 36 -2.63 -0.62 -8.02
C ARG A 36 -1.78 0.60 -8.34
N TYR A 37 -1.07 0.54 -9.47
CA TYR A 37 -0.31 1.65 -10.01
C TYR A 37 -0.74 1.98 -11.43
N VAL A 38 -0.86 3.27 -11.74
CA VAL A 38 -1.17 3.75 -13.09
C VAL A 38 -0.05 4.67 -13.56
N ILE A 39 0.40 4.46 -14.79
CA ILE A 39 1.30 5.39 -15.48
C ILE A 39 0.45 6.41 -16.23
N VAL A 40 0.67 7.69 -15.94
CA VAL A 40 -0.02 8.81 -16.59
C VAL A 40 0.33 8.85 -18.07
N LYS A 41 -0.68 8.88 -18.93
CA LYS A 41 -0.53 8.97 -20.39
C LYS A 41 -0.79 10.40 -20.88
N LYS A 42 -0.41 10.70 -22.14
CA LYS A 42 -0.69 11.99 -22.78
C LYS A 42 -2.21 12.28 -22.73
N GLY A 43 -2.58 13.44 -22.17
CA GLY A 43 -3.96 13.88 -22.05
C GLY A 43 -4.76 13.30 -20.87
N ASP A 44 -4.11 12.50 -20.01
CA ASP A 44 -4.71 12.07 -18.75
C ASP A 44 -4.88 13.25 -17.78
N THR A 45 -5.93 13.19 -16.98
CA THR A 45 -6.14 14.00 -15.77
C THR A 45 -6.44 13.06 -14.61
N LEU A 46 -6.27 13.51 -13.35
CA LEU A 46 -6.62 12.66 -12.20
C LEU A 46 -8.08 12.17 -12.27
N GLY A 47 -9.00 13.01 -12.74
CA GLY A 47 -10.40 12.65 -12.95
C GLY A 47 -10.60 11.59 -14.03
N LYS A 48 -9.89 11.68 -15.17
CA LYS A 48 -9.96 10.66 -16.23
C LYS A 48 -9.41 9.32 -15.75
N ILE A 49 -8.30 9.34 -15.01
CA ILE A 49 -7.72 8.14 -14.40
C ILE A 49 -8.70 7.55 -13.39
N ALA A 50 -9.29 8.38 -12.53
CA ALA A 50 -10.28 7.95 -11.55
C ALA A 50 -11.52 7.33 -12.20
N LYS A 51 -12.04 7.92 -13.28
CA LYS A 51 -13.15 7.34 -14.04
C LYS A 51 -12.79 5.97 -14.63
N ARG A 52 -11.58 5.82 -15.18
CA ARG A 52 -11.12 4.54 -15.76
C ARG A 52 -10.95 3.45 -14.70
N VAL A 53 -10.47 3.80 -13.50
CA VAL A 53 -10.16 2.81 -12.46
C VAL A 53 -11.36 2.54 -11.53
N TYR A 54 -12.10 3.57 -11.15
CA TYR A 54 -13.20 3.48 -10.18
C TYR A 54 -14.59 3.65 -10.79
N GLY A 55 -14.69 3.95 -12.08
CA GLY A 55 -15.95 4.36 -12.70
C GLY A 55 -16.42 5.78 -12.32
N ASN A 56 -15.74 6.45 -11.38
CA ASN A 56 -16.16 7.74 -10.84
C ASN A 56 -15.06 8.80 -10.96
N VAL A 57 -15.33 9.88 -11.70
CA VAL A 57 -14.41 11.02 -11.86
C VAL A 57 -14.08 11.66 -10.51
N MET A 58 -15.05 11.75 -9.59
CA MET A 58 -14.89 12.39 -8.27
C MET A 58 -13.98 11.59 -7.33
N ALA A 59 -13.71 10.32 -7.65
CA ALA A 59 -12.75 9.49 -6.91
C ALA A 59 -11.29 9.92 -7.11
N TYR A 60 -11.01 10.96 -7.91
CA TYR A 60 -9.68 11.55 -8.05
C TYR A 60 -9.05 11.94 -6.70
N LYS A 61 -9.88 12.28 -5.70
CA LYS A 61 -9.43 12.60 -4.34
C LYS A 61 -8.75 11.41 -3.65
N LYS A 62 -9.17 10.17 -3.93
CA LYS A 62 -8.51 8.95 -3.43
C LYS A 62 -7.08 8.87 -3.98
N ILE A 63 -6.91 9.04 -5.28
CA ILE A 63 -5.60 9.06 -5.94
C ILE A 63 -4.74 10.17 -5.37
N TYR A 64 -5.28 11.37 -5.22
CA TYR A 64 -4.55 12.50 -4.65
C TYR A 64 -4.03 12.20 -3.23
N ARG A 65 -4.89 11.71 -2.33
CA ARG A 65 -4.53 11.36 -0.95
C ARG A 65 -3.52 10.21 -0.86
N ALA A 66 -3.55 9.29 -1.82
CA ALA A 66 -2.62 8.16 -1.86
C ALA A 66 -1.21 8.55 -2.34
N ASN A 67 -1.00 9.78 -2.83
CA ASN A 67 0.26 10.22 -3.42
C ASN A 67 0.77 11.57 -2.84
N PRO A 68 0.85 11.77 -1.51
CA PRO A 68 1.18 13.06 -0.91
C PRO A 68 2.63 13.52 -1.18
N ASP A 69 3.54 12.57 -1.40
CA ASP A 69 4.93 12.75 -1.79
C ASP A 69 5.11 13.14 -3.27
N ILE A 70 4.22 12.65 -4.13
CA ILE A 70 4.29 12.79 -5.59
C ILE A 70 3.42 13.97 -6.07
N LEU A 71 2.26 14.18 -5.46
CA LEU A 71 1.25 15.17 -5.85
C LEU A 71 1.14 16.27 -4.79
N LYS A 72 1.99 17.29 -4.90
CA LYS A 72 1.87 18.50 -4.06
C LYS A 72 0.67 19.36 -4.44
N ARG A 73 0.17 19.23 -5.67
CA ARG A 73 -1.05 19.88 -6.14
C ARG A 73 -1.83 18.92 -7.05
N PRO A 74 -3.17 18.90 -6.98
CA PRO A 74 -4.00 17.96 -7.73
C PRO A 74 -4.03 18.22 -9.24
N ASP A 75 -3.71 19.45 -9.68
CA ASP A 75 -3.69 19.88 -11.08
C ASP A 75 -2.39 19.53 -11.81
N LYS A 76 -1.35 19.07 -11.10
CA LYS A 76 -0.02 18.83 -11.67
C LYS A 76 0.31 17.35 -11.73
N ILE A 77 -0.03 16.72 -12.86
CA ILE A 77 0.45 15.39 -13.22
C ILE A 77 1.18 15.43 -14.56
N PHE A 78 2.19 14.57 -14.72
CA PHE A 78 3.06 14.52 -15.89
C PHE A 78 3.00 13.16 -16.58
N ILE A 79 3.20 13.13 -17.88
CA ILE A 79 3.25 11.90 -18.67
C ILE A 79 4.41 11.03 -18.16
N GLY A 80 4.17 9.73 -18.02
CA GLY A 80 5.15 8.77 -17.47
C GLY A 80 5.19 8.71 -15.95
N GLN A 81 4.51 9.63 -15.24
CA GLN A 81 4.44 9.61 -13.79
C GLN A 81 3.66 8.39 -13.29
N LYS A 82 4.23 7.65 -12.34
CA LYS A 82 3.60 6.48 -11.71
C LYS A 82 2.83 6.92 -10.47
N LEU A 83 1.51 6.72 -10.47
CA LEU A 83 0.62 7.08 -9.37
C LEU A 83 0.10 5.84 -8.65
N ARG A 84 0.04 5.91 -7.32
CA ARG A 84 -0.65 4.94 -6.46
C ARG A 84 -2.16 5.10 -6.59
N VAL A 85 -2.87 4.00 -6.77
CA VAL A 85 -4.32 3.96 -6.95
C VAL A 85 -4.86 2.85 -6.05
N PRO A 86 -5.30 3.19 -4.81
CA PRO A 86 -5.89 2.21 -3.89
C PRO A 86 -7.24 1.71 -4.43
N GLU A 87 -7.79 0.60 -3.94
CA GLU A 87 -9.16 0.15 -4.26
C GLU A 87 -10.26 1.16 -3.82
#